data_AF-A0A429GKK5-F1
#
_entry.id   AF-A0A429GKK5-F1
#
_cell.length_a   1.000
_cell.length_b   1.000
_cell.length_c   1.000
_cell.angle_alpha   90.00
_cell.angle_beta   90.00
_cell.angle_gamma   90.00
#
_symmetry.space_group_name_H-M   'P 1'
#
loop_
_entity.id
_entity.type
_entity.pdbx_description
1 polymer ?
#
loop_
_entity_poly.entity_id
_entity_poly.type
_entity_poly.pdbx_seq_one_letter_code
_entity_poly.pdbx_strand_id
1 'polypeptide(L)'
;MSEDLSVLDREVASVISSIPRGKVTTIKTIAESLGDKRATLAVFLSLKKLKNRGIEGWHRVVRENLQADPDAIPLLKAEGVTIRGNAVDRSFITGRVRKSAILLRMRYAQRMMRDSLVLKEVGDVRTAAGVDVAYVGDVAFGACVVMDRNFNVVEKSVVKVKALFPYIPTYLAFREFRPMYLAARRCEFDVLFVDGHGLLHPELFGEACHLGVALRKPTIGAAKSLLVGEIYGNKVFVNGIHLGWVLGGSYISPGNMISIDDSLKISKMFLLNRSQPEPLILAHMESKMASTKQS
;
A
#
# COMPACT_ATOMS: atom_id res chain seq x y z
N MET A 1 -16.83 -1.10 -19.98
CA MET A 1 -16.16 -0.13 -19.10
C MET A 1 -14.68 -0.46 -19.09
N SER A 2 -13.81 0.45 -19.56
CA SER A 2 -12.42 0.15 -19.95
C SER A 2 -11.59 -0.51 -18.85
N GLU A 3 -10.96 -1.65 -19.14
CA GLU A 3 -10.16 -2.50 -18.23
C GLU A 3 -8.91 -1.81 -17.61
N ASP A 4 -8.70 -0.53 -17.89
CA ASP A 4 -7.42 0.12 -17.65
C ASP A 4 -7.38 1.19 -16.55
N LEU A 5 -8.54 1.62 -16.03
CA LEU A 5 -8.63 2.59 -14.94
C LEU A 5 -8.52 1.87 -13.60
N SER A 6 -7.65 2.38 -12.72
CA SER A 6 -7.54 1.90 -11.34
C SER A 6 -8.82 2.17 -10.55
N VAL A 7 -8.92 1.64 -9.33
CA VAL A 7 -10.02 1.99 -8.43
C VAL A 7 -10.00 3.50 -8.14
N LEU A 8 -8.81 4.06 -7.87
CA LEU A 8 -8.68 5.50 -7.65
C LEU A 8 -9.09 6.31 -8.88
N ASP A 9 -8.72 5.89 -10.08
CA ASP A 9 -9.06 6.61 -11.31
C ASP A 9 -10.57 6.73 -11.50
N ARG A 10 -11.31 5.65 -11.18
CA ARG A 10 -12.77 5.65 -11.25
C ARG A 10 -13.40 6.55 -10.18
N GLU A 11 -12.83 6.56 -8.99
CA GLU A 11 -13.28 7.45 -7.91
C GLU A 11 -13.01 8.93 -8.26
N VAL A 12 -11.82 9.26 -8.76
CA VAL A 12 -11.49 10.61 -9.24
C VAL A 12 -12.43 11.03 -10.38
N ALA A 13 -12.63 10.15 -11.37
CA ALA A 13 -13.56 10.40 -12.49
C ALA A 13 -14.97 10.73 -11.99
N SER A 14 -15.43 10.03 -10.95
CA SER A 14 -16.73 10.32 -10.37
C SER A 14 -16.78 11.60 -9.53
N VAL A 15 -15.68 11.99 -8.89
CA VAL A 15 -15.63 13.27 -8.18
C VAL A 15 -15.65 14.42 -9.19
N ILE A 16 -14.86 14.35 -10.27
CA ILE A 16 -14.82 15.43 -11.27
C ILE A 16 -16.14 15.58 -12.03
N SER A 17 -16.87 14.48 -12.26
CA SER A 17 -18.19 14.54 -12.91
C SER A 17 -19.25 15.24 -12.07
N SER A 18 -19.00 15.42 -10.76
CA SER A 18 -19.90 16.16 -9.86
C SER A 18 -19.63 17.66 -9.83
N ILE A 19 -18.53 18.14 -10.45
CA ILE A 19 -18.19 19.56 -10.48
C ILE A 19 -19.13 20.26 -11.48
N PRO A 20 -19.93 21.24 -11.03
CA PRO A 20 -20.85 21.96 -11.91
C PRO A 20 -20.12 22.67 -13.06
N ARG A 21 -20.77 22.74 -14.21
CA ARG A 21 -20.30 23.55 -15.35
C ARG A 21 -20.14 25.01 -14.91
N GLY A 22 -19.06 25.65 -15.34
CA GLY A 22 -18.74 27.03 -14.95
C GLY A 22 -18.26 27.17 -13.51
N LYS A 23 -17.85 26.07 -12.87
CA LYS A 23 -17.15 26.08 -11.57
C LYS A 23 -15.86 25.27 -11.66
N VAL A 24 -14.91 25.60 -10.79
CA VAL A 24 -13.64 24.87 -10.66
C VAL A 24 -13.42 24.39 -9.23
N THR A 25 -12.64 23.33 -9.07
CA THR A 25 -12.16 22.87 -7.76
C THR A 25 -10.66 22.60 -7.81
N THR A 26 -10.04 22.36 -6.65
CA THR A 26 -8.59 22.09 -6.60
C THR A 26 -8.28 20.60 -6.48
N ILE A 27 -7.06 20.22 -6.89
CA ILE A 27 -6.54 18.85 -6.70
C ILE A 27 -6.61 18.44 -5.22
N LYS A 28 -6.29 19.34 -4.28
CA LYS A 28 -6.37 19.05 -2.84
C LYS A 28 -7.80 18.84 -2.39
N THR A 29 -8.77 19.65 -2.84
CA THR A 29 -10.19 19.45 -2.51
C THR A 29 -10.67 18.07 -2.97
N ILE A 30 -10.22 17.61 -4.15
CA ILE A 30 -10.49 16.24 -4.60
C ILE A 30 -9.83 15.23 -3.66
N ALA A 31 -8.54 15.37 -3.33
CA ALA A 31 -7.84 14.46 -2.41
C ALA A 31 -8.53 14.36 -1.03
N GLU A 32 -8.97 15.50 -0.49
CA GLU A 32 -9.75 15.58 0.76
C GLU A 32 -11.12 14.89 0.61
N SER A 33 -11.80 15.04 -0.53
CA SER A 33 -13.07 14.34 -0.82
C SER A 33 -12.92 12.82 -0.93
N LEU A 34 -11.74 12.34 -1.32
CA LEU A 34 -11.38 10.92 -1.31
C LEU A 34 -11.08 10.43 0.11
N GLY A 35 -10.77 11.34 1.04
CA GLY A 35 -10.60 11.05 2.46
C GLY A 35 -9.22 11.36 3.04
N ASP A 36 -8.25 11.79 2.23
CA ASP A 36 -6.90 12.13 2.72
C ASP A 36 -6.15 13.06 1.76
N LYS A 37 -5.75 14.24 2.22
CA LYS A 37 -4.99 15.22 1.42
C LYS A 37 -3.66 14.68 0.86
N ARG A 38 -3.08 13.65 1.48
CA ARG A 38 -1.85 12.99 1.00
C ARG A 38 -2.01 12.32 -0.37
N ALA A 39 -3.25 12.12 -0.82
CA ALA A 39 -3.57 11.61 -2.16
C ALA A 39 -3.34 12.63 -3.29
N THR A 40 -2.95 13.88 -3.00
CA THR A 40 -2.79 14.97 -4.00
C THR A 40 -1.98 14.56 -5.24
N LEU A 41 -0.83 13.89 -5.06
CA LEU A 41 -0.02 13.44 -6.21
C LEU A 41 -0.75 12.35 -7.02
N ALA A 42 -1.39 11.39 -6.35
CA ALA A 42 -2.13 10.34 -7.03
C ALA A 42 -3.35 10.87 -7.78
N VAL A 43 -4.06 11.86 -7.22
CA VAL A 43 -5.13 12.59 -7.91
C VAL A 43 -4.58 13.30 -9.15
N PHE A 44 -3.45 14.00 -9.04
CA PHE A 44 -2.83 14.67 -10.17
C PHE A 44 -2.46 13.71 -11.31
N LEU A 45 -1.85 12.56 -10.98
CA LEU A 45 -1.52 11.53 -11.97
C LEU A 45 -2.78 10.92 -12.60
N SER A 46 -3.81 10.70 -11.80
CA SER A 46 -5.11 10.23 -12.27
C SER A 46 -5.76 11.22 -13.25
N LEU A 47 -5.74 12.52 -12.94
CA LEU A 47 -6.27 13.57 -13.82
C LEU A 47 -5.57 13.60 -15.18
N LYS A 48 -4.24 13.43 -15.23
CA LYS A 48 -3.51 13.31 -16.50
C LYS A 48 -4.01 12.12 -17.33
N LYS A 49 -4.24 10.97 -16.69
CA LYS A 49 -4.74 9.77 -17.35
C LYS A 49 -6.16 9.94 -17.86
N LEU A 50 -7.02 10.61 -17.08
CA LEU A 50 -8.40 10.92 -17.46
C LEU A 50 -8.45 11.92 -18.63
N LYS A 51 -7.61 12.97 -18.60
CA LYS A 51 -7.40 13.93 -19.70
C LYS A 51 -7.02 13.21 -20.99
N ASN A 52 -6.00 12.36 -20.95
CA ASN A 52 -5.52 11.60 -22.11
C ASN A 52 -6.57 10.64 -22.69
N ARG A 53 -7.59 10.29 -21.91
CA ARG A 53 -8.72 9.44 -22.32
C ARG A 53 -9.96 10.23 -22.72
N GLY A 54 -9.92 11.56 -22.70
CA GLY A 54 -11.05 12.41 -23.02
C GLY A 54 -12.22 12.31 -22.03
N ILE A 55 -11.97 11.88 -20.79
CA ILE A 55 -13.02 11.82 -19.75
C ILE A 55 -13.39 13.24 -19.33
N GLU A 56 -14.64 13.65 -19.57
CA GLU A 56 -15.13 15.01 -19.29
C GLU A 56 -14.93 15.44 -17.82
N GLY A 57 -14.82 16.76 -17.59
CA GLY A 57 -14.76 17.37 -16.27
C GLY A 57 -13.34 17.54 -15.73
N TRP A 58 -12.33 16.90 -16.33
CA TRP A 58 -10.92 17.02 -15.94
C TRP A 58 -10.44 18.48 -15.98
N HIS A 59 -10.95 19.27 -16.94
CA HIS A 59 -10.59 20.67 -17.16
C HIS A 59 -11.12 21.59 -16.05
N ARG A 60 -12.09 21.15 -15.25
CA ARG A 60 -12.65 21.88 -14.10
C ARG A 60 -11.79 21.75 -12.83
N VAL A 61 -10.63 21.10 -12.93
CA VAL A 61 -9.71 20.90 -11.80
C VAL A 61 -8.45 21.73 -11.98
N VAL A 62 -8.13 22.56 -10.98
CA VAL A 62 -6.98 23.47 -10.98
C VAL A 62 -5.98 23.12 -9.88
N ARG A 63 -4.77 23.69 -9.95
CA ARG A 63 -3.78 23.61 -8.87
C ARG A 63 -4.24 24.42 -7.65
N GLU A 64 -3.59 24.19 -6.51
CA GLU A 64 -3.86 24.92 -5.26
C GLU A 64 -3.73 26.45 -5.39
N ASN A 65 -2.79 26.91 -6.21
CA ASN A 65 -2.59 28.32 -6.52
C ASN A 65 -3.53 28.84 -7.63
N LEU A 66 -4.60 28.10 -7.95
CA LEU A 66 -5.64 28.43 -8.93
C LEU A 66 -5.14 28.57 -10.37
N GLN A 67 -4.02 27.93 -10.66
CA GLN A 67 -3.50 27.82 -12.02
C GLN A 67 -4.19 26.64 -12.72
N ALA A 68 -4.86 26.94 -13.84
CA ALA A 68 -5.43 25.93 -14.73
C ALA A 68 -4.35 25.26 -15.58
N ASP A 69 -4.61 24.03 -16.00
CA ASP A 69 -3.85 23.39 -17.08
C ASP A 69 -4.09 24.17 -18.39
N PRO A 70 -3.05 24.47 -19.21
CA PRO A 70 -3.22 25.23 -20.44
C PRO A 70 -4.31 24.67 -21.37
N ASP A 71 -4.41 23.34 -21.47
CA ASP A 71 -5.39 22.68 -22.34
C ASP A 71 -6.82 22.78 -21.78
N ALA A 72 -6.97 23.13 -20.50
CA ALA A 72 -8.27 23.34 -19.86
C ALA A 72 -8.83 24.74 -20.14
N ILE A 73 -7.99 25.73 -20.47
CA ILE A 73 -8.38 27.14 -20.57
C ILE A 73 -9.48 27.38 -21.62
N PRO A 74 -9.39 26.85 -22.86
CA PRO A 74 -10.45 27.05 -23.84
C PRO A 74 -11.79 26.47 -23.37
N LEU A 75 -11.75 25.30 -22.74
CA LEU A 75 -12.93 24.59 -22.23
C LEU A 75 -13.57 25.37 -21.08
N LEU A 76 -12.77 25.87 -20.13
CA LEU A 76 -13.24 26.68 -19.01
C LEU A 76 -13.85 28.00 -19.47
N LYS A 77 -13.24 28.68 -20.45
CA LYS A 77 -13.81 29.90 -21.04
C LYS A 77 -15.14 29.63 -21.73
N ALA A 78 -15.27 28.50 -22.43
CA ALA A 78 -16.54 28.08 -23.02
C ALA A 78 -17.64 27.73 -21.98
N GLU A 79 -17.26 27.57 -20.72
CA GLU A 79 -18.18 27.43 -19.58
C GLU A 79 -18.42 28.75 -18.82
N GLY A 80 -17.87 29.87 -19.29
CA GLY A 80 -18.03 31.18 -18.67
C GLY A 80 -17.06 31.48 -17.52
N VAL A 81 -16.04 30.64 -17.31
CA VAL A 81 -15.05 30.87 -16.24
C VAL A 81 -14.09 31.99 -16.63
N THR A 82 -13.92 32.97 -15.73
CA THR A 82 -12.97 34.07 -15.93
C THR A 82 -11.54 33.64 -15.61
N ILE A 83 -10.62 33.80 -16.57
CA ILE A 83 -9.21 33.40 -16.47
C ILE A 83 -8.31 34.51 -17.02
N ARG A 84 -7.25 34.87 -16.29
CA ARG A 84 -6.18 35.80 -16.72
C ARG A 84 -4.86 35.05 -16.81
N GLY A 85 -4.29 34.95 -18.01
CA GLY A 85 -3.20 33.99 -18.26
C GLY A 85 -3.69 32.58 -17.98
N ASN A 86 -3.16 31.95 -16.93
CA ASN A 86 -3.60 30.64 -16.43
C ASN A 86 -4.33 30.74 -15.08
N ALA A 87 -4.42 31.94 -14.48
CA ALA A 87 -5.01 32.14 -13.17
C ALA A 87 -6.53 32.25 -13.27
N VAL A 88 -7.24 31.36 -12.57
CA VAL A 88 -8.71 31.36 -12.47
C VAL A 88 -9.18 32.31 -11.38
N ASP A 89 -10.24 33.08 -11.67
CA ASP A 89 -10.87 33.95 -10.69
C ASP A 89 -11.49 33.14 -9.54
N ARG A 90 -11.25 33.58 -8.30
CA ARG A 90 -11.65 32.88 -7.07
C ARG A 90 -13.17 32.68 -6.94
N SER A 91 -13.98 33.55 -7.53
CA SER A 91 -15.45 33.46 -7.50
C SER A 91 -16.01 32.20 -8.18
N PHE A 92 -15.20 31.53 -9.01
CA PHE A 92 -15.56 30.29 -9.70
C PHE A 92 -15.22 29.03 -8.89
N ILE A 93 -14.52 29.15 -7.77
CA ILE A 93 -14.17 28.01 -6.92
C ILE A 93 -15.42 27.42 -6.26
N THR A 94 -15.52 26.10 -6.25
CA THR A 94 -16.49 25.36 -5.45
C THR A 94 -15.80 24.30 -4.60
N GLY A 95 -16.21 24.22 -3.33
CA GLY A 95 -15.90 23.10 -2.44
C GLY A 95 -16.95 21.99 -2.50
N ARG A 96 -18.05 22.19 -3.22
CA ARG A 96 -19.12 21.19 -3.36
C ARG A 96 -18.72 20.18 -4.43
N VAL A 97 -18.09 19.10 -3.99
CA VAL A 97 -17.76 17.92 -4.80
C VAL A 97 -18.30 16.66 -4.12
N ARG A 98 -18.54 15.61 -4.90
CA ARG A 98 -18.91 14.28 -4.37
C ARG A 98 -17.88 13.84 -3.35
N LYS A 99 -18.32 13.47 -2.14
CA LYS A 99 -17.47 12.82 -1.13
C LYS A 99 -17.44 11.32 -1.39
N SER A 100 -16.37 10.83 -2.01
CA SER A 100 -16.13 9.40 -2.17
C SER A 100 -15.77 8.76 -0.83
N ALA A 101 -14.88 9.40 -0.06
CA ALA A 101 -14.32 8.90 1.19
C ALA A 101 -13.72 7.48 1.09
N ILE A 102 -13.34 7.01 -0.12
CA ILE A 102 -12.78 5.67 -0.32
C ILE A 102 -11.54 5.42 0.55
N LEU A 103 -10.66 6.42 0.71
CA LEU A 103 -9.45 6.31 1.53
C LEU A 103 -9.78 6.20 3.03
N LEU A 104 -10.88 6.82 3.47
CA LEU A 104 -11.38 6.67 4.84
C LEU A 104 -11.99 5.28 5.04
N ARG A 105 -12.79 4.80 4.07
CA ARG A 105 -13.37 3.44 4.11
C ARG A 105 -12.30 2.36 4.10
N MET A 106 -11.26 2.53 3.31
CA MET A 106 -10.10 1.63 3.27
C MET A 106 -9.42 1.58 4.65
N ARG A 107 -9.12 2.74 5.25
CA ARG A 107 -8.55 2.80 6.61
C ARG A 107 -9.47 2.17 7.65
N TYR A 108 -10.78 2.40 7.54
CA TYR A 108 -11.76 1.77 8.42
C TYR A 108 -11.76 0.24 8.27
N ALA A 109 -11.74 -0.28 7.04
CA ALA A 109 -11.65 -1.71 6.79
C ALA A 109 -10.38 -2.34 7.39
N GLN A 110 -9.22 -1.69 7.27
CA GLN A 110 -7.99 -2.12 7.95
C GLN A 110 -8.16 -2.17 9.48
N ARG A 111 -8.79 -1.14 10.07
CA ARG A 111 -9.06 -1.11 11.51
C ARG A 111 -10.02 -2.22 11.95
N MET A 112 -11.06 -2.52 11.17
CA MET A 112 -11.97 -3.62 11.48
C MET A 112 -11.27 -4.99 11.43
N MET A 113 -10.28 -5.16 10.55
CA MET A 113 -9.49 -6.40 10.50
C MET A 113 -8.57 -6.57 11.71
N ARG A 114 -8.22 -5.48 12.41
CA ARG A 114 -7.42 -5.54 13.63
C ARG A 114 -8.11 -6.35 14.72
N ASP A 115 -9.44 -6.29 14.80
CA ASP A 115 -10.21 -7.05 15.79
C ASP A 115 -10.17 -8.57 15.54
N SER A 116 -9.74 -8.98 14.34
CA SER A 116 -9.52 -10.40 13.98
C SER A 116 -8.09 -10.87 14.26
N LEU A 117 -7.22 -10.00 14.80
CA LEU A 117 -5.85 -10.34 15.11
C LEU A 117 -5.79 -11.33 16.28
N VAL A 118 -5.06 -12.43 16.08
CA VAL A 118 -4.84 -13.44 17.13
C VAL A 118 -3.35 -13.51 17.41
N LEU A 119 -2.92 -13.42 18.67
CA LEU A 119 -1.55 -13.69 19.08
C LEU A 119 -1.56 -14.96 19.93
N LYS A 120 -0.74 -15.94 19.56
CA LYS A 120 -0.65 -17.24 20.25
C LYS A 120 0.66 -17.91 19.92
N GLU A 121 1.04 -18.89 20.74
CA GLU A 121 2.21 -19.71 20.44
C GLU A 121 2.04 -20.49 19.14
N VAL A 122 3.15 -20.67 18.41
CA VAL A 122 3.22 -21.47 17.19
C VAL A 122 3.88 -22.80 17.52
N GLY A 123 3.30 -23.88 16.99
CA GLY A 123 3.86 -25.23 17.12
C GLY A 123 5.16 -25.42 16.33
N ASP A 124 5.45 -26.67 15.99
CA ASP A 124 6.66 -27.02 15.23
C ASP A 124 6.64 -26.43 13.81
N VAL A 125 7.53 -25.47 13.52
CA VAL A 125 7.65 -24.80 12.22
C VAL A 125 8.68 -25.51 11.35
N ARG A 126 8.28 -26.23 10.32
CA ARG A 126 9.17 -26.97 9.41
C ARG A 126 9.54 -26.14 8.19
N THR A 127 8.64 -25.27 7.77
CA THR A 127 8.77 -24.43 6.58
C THR A 127 8.45 -22.98 6.89
N ALA A 128 9.22 -22.07 6.32
CA ALA A 128 8.91 -20.64 6.35
C ALA A 128 8.91 -20.07 4.93
N ALA A 129 7.96 -19.19 4.68
CA ALA A 129 7.87 -18.44 3.44
C ALA A 129 8.33 -17.00 3.65
N GLY A 130 8.87 -16.38 2.62
CA GLY A 130 8.96 -14.93 2.49
C GLY A 130 8.06 -14.46 1.37
N VAL A 131 7.53 -13.24 1.48
CA VAL A 131 6.79 -12.59 0.38
C VAL A 131 7.24 -11.14 0.20
N ASP A 132 7.40 -10.74 -1.05
CA ASP A 132 7.75 -9.38 -1.44
C ASP A 132 7.13 -9.01 -2.80
N VAL A 133 7.15 -7.73 -3.14
CA VAL A 133 6.61 -7.21 -4.40
C VAL A 133 7.54 -6.19 -5.05
N ALA A 134 7.74 -6.33 -6.36
CA ALA A 134 8.40 -5.34 -7.21
C ALA A 134 7.40 -4.68 -8.18
N TYR A 135 7.72 -3.48 -8.68
CA TYR A 135 6.85 -2.73 -9.58
C TYR A 135 7.56 -2.25 -10.84
N VAL A 136 6.87 -2.32 -11.97
CA VAL A 136 7.20 -1.64 -13.23
C VAL A 136 5.97 -0.84 -13.67
N GLY A 137 6.01 0.47 -13.46
CA GLY A 137 4.83 1.33 -13.64
C GLY A 137 3.65 0.90 -12.74
N ASP A 138 2.52 0.56 -13.37
CA ASP A 138 1.31 0.08 -12.70
C ASP A 138 1.25 -1.46 -12.61
N VAL A 139 2.31 -2.17 -12.99
CA VAL A 139 2.37 -3.64 -12.91
C VAL A 139 3.15 -4.05 -11.66
N ALA A 140 2.55 -4.92 -10.86
CA ALA A 140 3.13 -5.50 -9.66
C ALA A 140 3.54 -6.96 -9.90
N PHE A 141 4.70 -7.32 -9.39
CA PHE A 141 5.27 -8.67 -9.43
C PHE A 141 5.41 -9.16 -7.99
N GLY A 142 4.42 -9.89 -7.50
CA GLY A 142 4.46 -10.51 -6.17
C GLY A 142 5.19 -11.84 -6.25
N ALA A 143 6.11 -12.10 -5.33
CA ALA A 143 6.83 -13.37 -5.24
C ALA A 143 6.74 -13.92 -3.83
N CYS A 144 6.50 -15.22 -3.71
CA CYS A 144 6.56 -15.97 -2.47
C CYS A 144 7.55 -17.13 -2.63
N VAL A 145 8.46 -17.28 -1.67
CA VAL A 145 9.49 -18.33 -1.66
C VAL A 145 9.41 -19.07 -0.34
N VAL A 146 9.22 -20.38 -0.39
CA VAL A 146 9.14 -21.27 0.78
C VAL A 146 10.45 -22.02 0.94
N MET A 147 10.89 -22.13 2.19
CA MET A 147 12.16 -22.73 2.56
C MET A 147 11.99 -23.68 3.76
N ASP A 148 12.74 -24.78 3.77
CA ASP A 148 12.84 -25.69 4.91
C ASP A 148 13.90 -25.22 5.95
N ARG A 149 14.05 -25.95 7.06
CA ARG A 149 15.04 -25.63 8.11
C ARG A 149 16.50 -25.76 7.66
N ASN A 150 16.75 -26.43 6.54
CA ASN A 150 18.09 -26.62 5.98
C ASN A 150 18.41 -25.55 4.92
N PHE A 151 17.56 -24.52 4.81
CA PHE A 151 17.67 -23.44 3.83
C PHE A 151 17.46 -23.88 2.38
N ASN A 152 16.85 -25.04 2.15
CA ASN A 152 16.47 -25.46 0.80
C ASN A 152 15.16 -24.78 0.40
N VAL A 153 15.13 -24.22 -0.81
CA VAL A 153 13.86 -23.75 -1.41
C VAL A 153 13.03 -24.95 -1.80
N VAL A 154 11.84 -25.09 -1.20
CA VAL A 154 10.94 -26.21 -1.44
C VAL A 154 9.78 -25.84 -2.38
N GLU A 155 9.42 -24.56 -2.43
CA GLU A 155 8.35 -24.06 -3.29
C GLU A 155 8.54 -22.58 -3.62
N LYS A 156 8.05 -22.15 -4.78
CA LYS A 156 7.96 -20.73 -5.12
C LYS A 156 6.75 -20.40 -5.98
N SER A 157 6.25 -19.19 -5.84
CA SER A 157 5.14 -18.64 -6.61
C SER A 157 5.44 -17.21 -7.02
N VAL A 158 5.17 -16.88 -8.27
CA VAL A 158 5.26 -15.51 -8.79
C VAL A 158 3.94 -15.15 -9.47
N VAL A 159 3.44 -13.94 -9.19
CA VAL A 159 2.24 -13.39 -9.81
C VAL A 159 2.54 -12.06 -10.45
N LYS A 160 2.03 -11.85 -11.66
CA LYS A 160 2.00 -10.56 -12.34
C LYS A 160 0.58 -10.03 -12.30
N VAL A 161 0.37 -8.89 -11.65
CA VAL A 161 -0.96 -8.27 -11.59
C VAL A 161 -0.86 -6.76 -11.73
N LYS A 162 -1.87 -6.15 -12.32
CA LYS A 162 -1.98 -4.69 -12.31
C LYS A 162 -2.30 -4.19 -10.89
N ALA A 163 -1.60 -3.15 -10.46
CA ALA A 163 -1.87 -2.45 -9.22
C ALA A 163 -3.27 -1.83 -9.30
N LEU A 164 -4.12 -2.16 -8.32
CA LEU A 164 -5.49 -1.62 -8.25
C LEU A 164 -5.52 -0.19 -7.68
N PHE A 165 -4.42 0.21 -7.05
CA PHE A 165 -4.26 1.48 -6.35
C PHE A 165 -2.88 2.07 -6.66
N PRO A 166 -2.75 3.39 -6.85
CA PRO A 166 -1.44 4.01 -7.03
C PRO A 166 -0.69 4.14 -5.72
N TYR A 167 0.57 4.57 -5.80
CA TYR A 167 1.33 4.96 -4.61
C TYR A 167 0.68 6.17 -3.93
N ILE A 168 0.21 5.98 -2.70
CA ILE A 168 -0.16 7.06 -1.80
C ILE A 168 0.55 6.80 -0.47
N PRO A 169 1.36 7.75 0.04
CA PRO A 169 2.00 7.61 1.34
C PRO A 169 0.98 7.18 2.40
N THR A 170 1.34 6.22 3.26
CA THR A 170 0.49 5.58 4.29
C THR A 170 -0.64 4.67 3.81
N TYR A 171 -0.77 4.45 2.50
CA TYR A 171 -1.70 3.47 1.91
C TYR A 171 -0.96 2.37 1.14
N LEU A 172 0.36 2.24 1.34
CA LEU A 172 1.21 1.29 0.62
C LEU A 172 0.72 -0.15 0.78
N ALA A 173 0.32 -0.53 1.99
CA ALA A 173 -0.25 -1.86 2.28
C ALA A 173 -1.44 -2.22 1.38
N PHE A 174 -2.25 -1.27 0.91
CA PHE A 174 -3.34 -1.59 -0.03
C PHE A 174 -2.87 -1.86 -1.45
N ARG A 175 -1.75 -1.25 -1.83
CA ARG A 175 -1.12 -1.47 -3.13
C ARG A 175 -0.43 -2.84 -3.17
N GLU A 176 0.26 -3.18 -2.08
CA GLU A 176 1.13 -4.37 -1.98
C GLU A 176 0.40 -5.63 -1.52
N PHE A 177 -0.70 -5.48 -0.76
CA PHE A 177 -1.48 -6.62 -0.25
C PHE A 177 -1.89 -7.60 -1.35
N ARG A 178 -2.49 -7.13 -2.46
CA ARG A 178 -3.03 -8.03 -3.50
C ARG A 178 -1.96 -8.91 -4.15
N PRO A 179 -0.84 -8.37 -4.70
CA PRO A 179 0.20 -9.21 -5.28
C PRO A 179 0.80 -10.18 -4.26
N MET A 180 1.05 -9.73 -3.02
CA MET A 180 1.59 -10.60 -1.98
C MET A 180 0.63 -11.71 -1.57
N TYR A 181 -0.64 -11.39 -1.32
CA TYR A 181 -1.69 -12.37 -1.00
C TYR A 181 -1.83 -13.42 -2.10
N LEU A 182 -1.87 -12.99 -3.37
CA LEU A 182 -2.00 -13.90 -4.51
C LEU A 182 -0.78 -14.80 -4.71
N ALA A 183 0.44 -14.31 -4.41
CA ALA A 183 1.64 -15.12 -4.45
C ALA A 183 1.65 -16.13 -3.30
N ALA A 184 1.42 -15.68 -2.07
CA ALA A 184 1.46 -16.50 -0.86
C ALA A 184 0.38 -17.59 -0.85
N ARG A 185 -0.86 -17.31 -1.27
CA ARG A 185 -1.95 -18.31 -1.27
C ARG A 185 -1.74 -19.49 -2.21
N ARG A 186 -0.71 -19.46 -3.06
CA ARG A 186 -0.34 -20.52 -4.00
C ARG A 186 0.74 -21.44 -3.45
N CYS A 187 1.26 -21.15 -2.26
CA CYS A 187 2.29 -21.95 -1.60
C CYS A 187 1.78 -22.50 -0.27
N GLU A 188 2.35 -23.62 0.18
CA GLU A 188 2.13 -24.15 1.52
C GLU A 188 3.31 -23.84 2.43
N PHE A 189 3.02 -23.28 3.60
CA PHE A 189 4.02 -22.92 4.61
C PHE A 189 3.40 -22.90 6.02
N ASP A 190 4.25 -23.04 7.03
CA ASP A 190 3.86 -22.95 8.45
C ASP A 190 3.85 -21.49 8.93
N VAL A 191 4.80 -20.67 8.47
CA VAL A 191 4.93 -19.25 8.83
C VAL A 191 5.33 -18.41 7.62
N LEU A 192 4.87 -17.16 7.58
CA LEU A 192 5.18 -16.22 6.50
C LEU A 192 5.87 -14.95 7.03
N PHE A 193 7.06 -14.66 6.51
CA PHE A 193 7.77 -13.40 6.66
C PHE A 193 7.32 -12.39 5.61
N VAL A 194 7.16 -11.13 6.04
CA VAL A 194 6.71 -10.00 5.20
C VAL A 194 7.70 -8.85 5.35
N ASP A 195 8.10 -8.19 4.24
CA ASP A 195 8.97 -7.00 4.26
C ASP A 195 8.14 -5.78 4.69
N GLY A 196 7.90 -5.70 5.99
CA GLY A 196 7.04 -4.70 6.61
C GLY A 196 6.82 -5.00 8.08
N HIS A 197 6.09 -4.13 8.76
CA HIS A 197 5.79 -4.30 10.18
C HIS A 197 4.57 -5.19 10.42
N GLY A 198 4.55 -5.87 11.57
CA GLY A 198 3.36 -6.41 12.21
C GLY A 198 2.83 -5.43 13.26
N LEU A 199 2.95 -5.78 14.54
CA LEU A 199 2.53 -4.91 15.66
C LEU A 199 3.35 -3.61 15.81
N LEU A 200 4.56 -3.53 15.26
CA LEU A 200 5.38 -2.30 15.28
C LEU A 200 4.89 -1.27 14.24
N HIS A 201 3.62 -0.91 14.31
CA HIS A 201 2.93 0.02 13.43
C HIS A 201 2.10 1.01 14.27
N PRO A 202 1.89 2.27 13.85
CA PRO A 202 1.11 3.25 14.63
C PRO A 202 -0.28 2.76 15.06
N GLU A 203 -0.92 1.94 14.21
CA GLU A 203 -2.24 1.37 14.47
C GLU A 203 -2.17 -0.04 15.10
N LEU A 204 -0.99 -0.50 15.53
CA LEU A 204 -0.69 -1.86 15.98
C LEU A 204 -1.20 -2.95 15.00
N PHE A 205 -1.22 -2.61 13.71
CA PHE A 205 -1.75 -3.44 12.64
C PHE A 205 -1.04 -3.09 11.33
N GLY A 206 0.17 -3.62 11.18
CA GLY A 206 0.97 -3.46 9.97
C GLY A 206 0.62 -4.48 8.89
N GLU A 207 1.43 -4.49 7.84
CA GLU A 207 1.23 -5.34 6.66
C GLU A 207 1.29 -6.83 6.97
N ALA A 208 2.19 -7.26 7.88
CA ALA A 208 2.26 -8.64 8.31
C ALA A 208 0.98 -9.07 9.04
N CYS A 209 0.37 -8.19 9.84
CA CYS A 209 -0.93 -8.45 10.47
C CYS A 209 -2.03 -8.60 9.40
N HIS A 210 -2.07 -7.66 8.44
CA HIS A 210 -3.08 -7.63 7.39
C HIS A 210 -3.05 -8.91 6.52
N LEU A 211 -1.87 -9.29 6.03
CA LEU A 211 -1.70 -10.54 5.27
C LEU A 211 -2.03 -11.76 6.13
N GLY A 212 -1.58 -11.80 7.38
CA GLY A 212 -1.79 -12.94 8.26
C GLY A 212 -3.26 -13.18 8.60
N VAL A 213 -4.03 -12.12 8.84
CA VAL A 213 -5.49 -12.20 9.05
C VAL A 213 -6.18 -12.70 7.78
N ALA A 214 -5.82 -12.15 6.61
CA ALA A 214 -6.43 -12.54 5.35
C ALA A 214 -6.12 -13.99 4.93
N LEU A 215 -4.90 -14.47 5.22
CA LEU A 215 -4.47 -15.84 4.94
C LEU A 215 -4.88 -16.82 6.04
N ARG A 216 -5.24 -16.34 7.23
CA ARG A 216 -5.45 -17.14 8.45
C ARG A 216 -4.23 -18.01 8.77
N LYS A 217 -3.03 -17.42 8.66
CA LYS A 217 -1.75 -18.09 8.85
C LYS A 217 -0.86 -17.30 9.82
N PRO A 218 0.10 -17.96 10.49
CA PRO A 218 1.16 -17.29 11.25
C PRO A 218 1.98 -16.36 10.35
N THR A 219 2.14 -15.10 10.75
CA THR A 219 2.94 -14.12 10.02
C THR A 219 3.87 -13.32 10.91
N ILE A 220 5.04 -12.98 10.40
CA ILE A 220 6.05 -12.16 11.06
C ILE A 220 6.43 -11.01 10.14
N GLY A 221 6.38 -9.78 10.65
CA GLY A 221 6.94 -8.62 9.97
C GLY A 221 8.42 -8.49 10.26
N ALA A 222 9.24 -8.30 9.22
CA ALA A 222 10.67 -8.04 9.32
C ALA A 222 11.03 -6.79 8.53
N ALA A 223 11.05 -5.62 9.18
CA ALA A 223 11.27 -4.34 8.51
C ALA A 223 12.70 -3.82 8.66
N LYS A 224 13.20 -3.05 7.68
CA LYS A 224 14.56 -2.47 7.67
C LYS A 224 14.72 -1.19 8.49
N SER A 225 13.62 -0.53 8.82
CA SER A 225 13.59 0.73 9.57
C SER A 225 12.54 0.66 10.66
N LEU A 226 12.78 1.32 11.80
CA LEU A 226 11.80 1.41 12.85
C LEU A 226 10.74 2.45 12.49
N LEU A 227 9.47 2.03 12.40
CA LEU A 227 8.38 2.96 12.16
C LEU A 227 7.87 3.62 13.45
N VAL A 228 7.74 2.85 14.53
CA VAL A 228 7.30 3.31 15.85
C VAL A 228 7.95 2.54 16.98
N GLY A 229 8.10 3.19 18.13
CA GLY A 229 8.55 2.57 19.37
C GLY A 229 9.96 3.00 19.79
N GLU A 230 10.35 2.52 20.96
CA GLU A 230 11.64 2.79 21.61
C GLU A 230 12.38 1.48 21.82
N ILE A 231 13.71 1.51 21.62
CA ILE A 231 14.57 0.33 21.70
C ILE A 231 15.22 0.28 23.07
N TYR A 232 15.10 -0.86 23.75
CA TYR A 232 15.82 -1.16 24.98
C TYR A 232 16.49 -2.53 24.86
N GLY A 233 17.83 -2.53 24.73
CA GLY A 233 18.58 -3.72 24.37
C GLY A 233 18.20 -4.20 22.96
N ASN A 234 17.68 -5.42 22.85
CA ASN A 234 17.15 -5.97 21.60
C ASN A 234 15.62 -5.97 21.52
N LYS A 235 14.93 -5.33 22.47
CA LYS A 235 13.46 -5.27 22.55
C LYS A 235 12.96 -3.92 22.06
N VAL A 236 11.79 -3.92 21.42
CA VAL A 236 11.11 -2.72 20.92
C VAL A 236 9.79 -2.55 21.66
N PHE A 237 9.61 -1.38 22.26
CA PHE A 237 8.44 -1.04 23.07
C PHE A 237 7.61 0.04 22.38
N VAL A 238 6.30 -0.12 22.36
CA VAL A 238 5.35 0.92 21.93
C VAL A 238 4.42 1.19 23.09
N ASN A 239 4.36 2.44 23.54
CA ASN A 239 3.57 2.86 24.72
C ASN A 239 3.88 2.01 25.97
N GLY A 240 5.16 1.68 26.19
CA GLY A 240 5.60 0.85 27.32
C GLY A 240 5.33 -0.66 27.18
N ILE A 241 4.70 -1.11 26.09
CA ILE A 241 4.42 -2.53 25.82
C ILE A 241 5.48 -3.08 24.88
N HIS A 242 6.10 -4.21 25.25
CA HIS A 242 7.03 -4.92 24.39
C HIS A 242 6.29 -5.55 23.20
N LEU A 243 6.59 -5.15 21.97
CA LEU A 243 5.86 -5.58 20.77
C LEU A 243 6.74 -6.09 19.63
N GLY A 244 8.05 -6.16 19.84
CA GLY A 244 8.94 -6.67 18.81
C GLY A 244 10.40 -6.62 19.23
N TRP A 245 11.26 -6.97 18.29
CA TRP A 245 12.66 -7.22 18.54
C TRP A 245 13.54 -6.55 17.48
N VAL A 246 14.77 -6.26 17.84
CA VAL A 246 15.86 -5.95 16.90
C VAL A 246 16.63 -7.24 16.65
N LEU A 247 16.74 -7.66 15.38
CA LEU A 247 17.45 -8.88 14.98
C LEU A 247 18.11 -8.70 13.61
N GLY A 248 19.42 -8.96 13.52
CA GLY A 248 20.17 -8.89 12.25
C GLY A 248 20.26 -7.50 11.61
N GLY A 249 19.68 -6.46 12.22
CA GLY A 249 19.50 -5.14 11.58
C GLY A 249 18.09 -4.93 11.01
N SER A 250 17.16 -5.83 11.30
CA SER A 250 15.72 -5.63 11.08
C SER A 250 14.94 -5.54 12.39
N TYR A 251 13.72 -5.03 12.27
CA TYR A 251 12.73 -4.94 13.34
C TYR A 251 11.69 -6.03 13.14
N ILE A 252 11.78 -7.06 13.97
CA ILE A 252 10.92 -8.23 13.96
C ILE A 252 9.70 -7.94 14.82
N SER A 253 8.51 -8.18 14.28
CA SER A 253 7.26 -8.01 15.04
C SER A 253 6.24 -9.06 14.65
N PRO A 254 5.44 -9.57 15.60
CA PRO A 254 4.39 -10.52 15.29
C PRO A 254 3.35 -9.87 14.37
N GLY A 255 2.93 -10.62 13.36
CA GLY A 255 1.84 -10.28 12.46
C GLY A 255 0.53 -10.83 13.00
N ASN A 256 0.20 -12.07 12.66
CA ASN A 256 -0.98 -12.80 13.10
C ASN A 256 -0.61 -14.23 13.54
N MET A 257 -1.42 -14.83 14.39
CA MET A 257 -1.33 -16.19 14.92
C MET A 257 0.07 -16.59 15.42
N ILE A 258 0.82 -15.62 15.95
CA ILE A 258 2.16 -15.83 16.49
C ILE A 258 2.39 -14.95 17.72
N SER A 259 3.12 -15.48 18.71
CA SER A 259 3.49 -14.76 19.92
C SER A 259 4.68 -13.84 19.66
N ILE A 260 4.91 -12.87 20.54
CA ILE A 260 6.08 -11.99 20.44
C ILE A 260 7.37 -12.82 20.56
N ASP A 261 7.42 -13.80 21.47
CA ASP A 261 8.61 -14.61 21.69
C ASP A 261 8.87 -15.59 20.53
N ASP A 262 7.81 -16.22 19.99
CA ASP A 262 7.95 -17.09 18.82
C ASP A 262 8.35 -16.32 17.57
N SER A 263 7.92 -15.06 17.43
CA SER A 263 8.36 -14.21 16.32
C SER A 263 9.88 -14.06 16.29
N LEU A 264 10.53 -13.92 17.45
CA LEU A 264 12.00 -13.89 17.54
C LEU A 264 12.61 -15.26 17.29
N LYS A 265 12.09 -16.30 17.98
CA LYS A 265 12.62 -17.66 17.91
C LYS A 265 12.63 -18.18 16.47
N ILE A 266 11.50 -18.05 15.78
CA ILE A 266 11.34 -18.49 14.38
C ILE A 266 12.18 -17.61 13.45
N SER A 267 12.23 -16.29 13.66
CA SER A 267 13.11 -15.42 12.85
C SER A 267 14.57 -15.86 12.92
N LYS A 268 15.07 -16.23 14.10
CA LYS A 268 16.44 -16.74 14.27
C LYS A 268 16.68 -18.06 13.53
N MET A 269 15.68 -18.95 13.46
CA MET A 269 15.81 -20.23 12.77
C MET A 269 16.05 -20.08 11.26
N PHE A 270 15.51 -19.03 10.65
CA PHE A 270 15.59 -18.76 9.21
C PHE A 270 16.50 -17.58 8.86
N LEU A 271 17.38 -17.18 9.77
CA LEU A 271 18.30 -16.07 9.60
C LEU A 271 19.73 -16.58 9.45
N LEU A 272 20.41 -16.21 8.37
CA LEU A 272 21.87 -16.35 8.22
C LEU A 272 22.55 -15.01 8.54
N ASN A 273 23.76 -14.78 8.02
CA ASN A 273 24.52 -13.55 8.24
C ASN A 273 24.01 -12.37 7.38
N ARG A 274 22.70 -12.07 7.45
CA ARG A 274 22.00 -11.02 6.69
C ARG A 274 21.07 -10.19 7.58
N SER A 275 20.48 -9.14 6.99
CA SER A 275 19.63 -8.20 7.73
C SER A 275 18.19 -8.64 7.95
N GLN A 276 17.70 -9.60 7.16
CA GLN A 276 16.35 -10.15 7.24
C GLN A 276 16.41 -11.69 7.06
N PRO A 277 15.37 -12.43 7.50
CA PRO A 277 15.26 -13.86 7.26
C PRO A 277 15.41 -14.24 5.78
N GLU A 278 16.11 -15.34 5.51
CA GLU A 278 16.46 -15.77 4.14
C GLU A 278 15.27 -15.95 3.20
N PRO A 279 14.11 -16.51 3.62
CA PRO A 279 12.96 -16.63 2.73
C PRO A 279 12.52 -15.27 2.17
N LEU A 280 12.63 -14.21 2.98
CA LEU A 280 12.24 -12.86 2.58
C LEU A 280 13.23 -12.24 1.60
N ILE A 281 14.53 -12.46 1.80
CA ILE A 281 15.57 -12.02 0.86
C ILE A 281 15.39 -12.70 -0.50
N LEU A 282 15.09 -14.00 -0.53
CA LEU A 282 14.84 -14.71 -1.78
C LEU A 282 13.56 -14.25 -2.47
N ALA A 283 12.49 -13.98 -1.72
CA ALA A 283 11.27 -13.40 -2.28
C ALA A 283 11.53 -12.03 -2.93
N HIS A 284 12.37 -11.18 -2.31
CA HIS A 284 12.79 -9.90 -2.87
C HIS A 284 13.58 -10.06 -4.18
N MET A 285 14.47 -11.05 -4.24
CA MET A 285 15.24 -11.33 -5.46
C MET A 285 14.35 -11.86 -6.59
N GLU A 286 13.42 -12.77 -6.28
CA GLU A 286 12.48 -13.33 -7.25
C GLU A 286 11.50 -12.26 -7.78
N SER A 287 10.98 -11.38 -6.92
CA SER A 287 10.08 -10.28 -7.33
C SER A 287 10.79 -9.34 -8.31
N LYS A 288 12.03 -8.94 -8.00
CA LYS A 288 12.87 -8.11 -8.88
C LYS A 288 13.20 -8.83 -10.18
N MET A 289 13.64 -10.08 -10.14
CA MET A 289 13.96 -10.85 -11.34
C MET A 289 12.74 -10.96 -12.28
N ALA A 290 11.56 -11.19 -11.73
CA ALA A 290 10.31 -11.25 -12.49
C ALA A 290 9.99 -9.90 -13.15
N SER A 291 10.26 -8.78 -12.45
CA SER A 291 10.05 -7.44 -12.99
C SER A 291 10.97 -7.11 -14.17
N THR A 292 12.22 -7.58 -14.16
CA THR A 292 13.20 -7.32 -15.22
C THR A 292 13.04 -8.23 -16.43
N LYS A 293 12.63 -9.49 -16.25
CA LYS A 293 12.42 -10.44 -17.37
C LYS A 293 11.18 -10.11 -18.22
N GLN A 294 10.31 -9.24 -17.72
CA GLN A 294 9.01 -8.94 -18.34
C GLN A 294 8.74 -7.44 -18.53
N SER A 295 9.76 -6.61 -18.32
CA SER A 295 9.83 -5.19 -18.70
C SER A 295 10.40 -5.05 -20.10
#